data_AF-A0A7I7Q1H5-F1
#
_entry.id   AF-A0A7I7Q1H5-F1
#
_cell.length_a   1.000
_cell.length_b   1.000
_cell.length_c   1.000
_cell.angle_alpha   90.00
_cell.angle_beta   90.00
_cell.angle_gamma   90.00
#
_symmetry.space_group_name_H-M   'P 1'
#
loop_
_entity.id
_entity.type
_entity.pdbx_description
1 polymer ?
#
loop_
_entity_poly.entity_id
_entity_poly.type
_entity_poly.pdbx_seq_one_letter_code
_entity_poly.pdbx_strand_id
1 'polypeptide(L)'
;MTLHDNTVPAIDCVDFVRLVDDLVDSDPARWGPIVAKHLDECPPCLMYLQQMVDLKVLLNHVFEGERLTDEHVAGVVKAINDFKRHQHG
;
A
#
# COMPACT_ATOMS: atom_id res chain seq x y z
N MET A 1 -27.94 2.67 27.40
CA MET A 1 -27.05 1.48 27.39
C MET A 1 -27.66 0.47 26.44
N THR A 2 -27.30 0.55 25.15
CA THR A 2 -27.78 -0.38 24.12
C THR A 2 -26.80 -1.54 24.04
N LEU A 3 -27.25 -2.72 24.49
CA LEU A 3 -26.60 -4.02 24.37
C LEU A 3 -26.62 -4.47 22.91
N HIS A 4 -25.88 -3.82 22.02
CA HIS A 4 -25.74 -4.26 20.65
C HIS A 4 -24.26 -4.49 20.35
N ASP A 5 -23.98 -5.69 19.83
CA ASP A 5 -22.77 -6.03 19.07
C ASP A 5 -21.66 -6.85 19.77
N ASN A 6 -22.04 -7.95 20.43
CA ASN A 6 -21.11 -8.97 20.96
C ASN A 6 -20.75 -10.08 19.95
N THR A 7 -21.14 -9.98 18.69
CA THR A 7 -20.91 -11.04 17.68
C THR A 7 -19.69 -10.82 16.81
N VAL A 8 -19.15 -9.60 16.79
CA VAL A 8 -17.95 -9.24 16.03
C VAL A 8 -16.77 -9.25 17.02
N PRO A 9 -15.72 -10.09 16.82
CA PRO A 9 -14.53 -10.07 17.65
C PRO A 9 -13.97 -8.65 17.75
N ALA A 10 -13.73 -8.17 18.97
CA ALA A 10 -13.11 -6.87 19.16
C ALA A 10 -11.63 -6.94 18.78
N ILE A 11 -11.18 -6.00 17.95
CA ILE A 11 -9.76 -5.71 17.73
C ILE A 11 -9.37 -4.58 18.67
N ASP A 12 -8.28 -4.74 19.41
CA ASP A 12 -7.67 -3.62 20.15
C ASP A 12 -6.72 -2.82 19.25
N CYS A 13 -6.34 -1.62 19.70
CA CYS A 13 -5.51 -0.72 18.89
C CYS A 13 -4.13 -1.30 18.55
N VAL A 14 -3.57 -2.17 19.40
CA VAL A 14 -2.25 -2.78 19.17
C VAL A 14 -2.36 -3.83 18.06
N ASP A 15 -3.40 -4.64 18.09
CA ASP A 15 -3.70 -5.60 17.04
C ASP A 15 -4.05 -4.89 15.73
N PHE A 16 -4.80 -3.79 15.78
CA PHE A 16 -5.08 -2.96 14.61
C PHE A 16 -3.79 -2.47 13.95
N VAL A 17 -2.85 -1.89 14.71
CA VAL A 17 -1.58 -1.37 14.17
C VAL A 17 -0.79 -2.44 13.42
N ARG A 18 -0.87 -3.71 13.82
CA ARG A 18 -0.21 -4.83 13.11
C ARG A 18 -0.84 -5.13 11.75
N LEU A 19 -2.13 -4.80 11.56
CA LEU A 19 -2.85 -5.00 10.31
C LEU A 19 -2.71 -3.81 9.36
N VAL A 20 -2.25 -2.65 9.83
CA VAL A 20 -2.23 -1.41 9.05
C VAL A 20 -1.41 -1.55 7.76
N ASP A 21 -0.31 -2.29 7.78
CA ASP A 21 0.50 -2.55 6.59
C ASP A 21 -0.33 -3.19 5.46
N ASP A 22 -1.06 -4.27 5.79
CA ASP A 22 -1.98 -4.95 4.85
C ASP A 22 -3.16 -4.04 4.43
N LEU A 23 -3.65 -3.19 5.35
CA LEU A 23 -4.77 -2.29 5.08
C LEU A 23 -4.38 -1.14 4.14
N VAL A 24 -3.17 -0.61 4.25
CA VAL A 24 -2.64 0.47 3.38
C VAL A 24 -2.50 0.02 1.92
N ASP A 25 -2.30 -1.28 1.69
CA ASP A 25 -2.17 -1.87 0.36
C ASP A 25 -3.48 -2.43 -0.21
N SER A 26 -4.54 -2.51 0.60
CA SER A 26 -5.81 -3.10 0.20
C SER A 26 -6.89 -2.07 -0.13
N ASP A 27 -7.88 -2.52 -0.91
CA ASP A 27 -9.08 -1.73 -1.22
C ASP A 27 -9.97 -1.62 0.04
N PRO A 28 -10.33 -0.40 0.49
CA PRO A 28 -11.22 -0.20 1.63
C PRO A 28 -12.56 -0.94 1.53
N ALA A 29 -13.08 -1.17 0.31
CA ALA A 29 -14.30 -1.93 0.10
C ALA A 29 -14.16 -3.42 0.46
N ARG A 30 -12.93 -3.91 0.64
CA ARG A 30 -12.62 -5.30 1.01
C ARG A 30 -12.28 -5.45 2.49
N TRP A 31 -12.23 -4.36 3.25
CA TRP A 31 -11.97 -4.45 4.68
C TRP A 31 -13.09 -5.22 5.38
N GLY A 32 -12.70 -6.20 6.19
CA GLY A 32 -13.67 -7.01 6.94
C GLY A 32 -14.48 -6.15 7.92
N PRO A 33 -15.69 -6.58 8.29
CA PRO A 33 -16.58 -5.83 9.18
C PRO A 33 -15.95 -5.51 10.55
N ILE A 34 -15.02 -6.34 11.03
CA ILE A 34 -14.27 -6.11 12.27
C ILE A 34 -13.41 -4.83 12.18
N VAL A 35 -12.71 -4.64 11.05
CA VAL A 35 -11.86 -3.47 10.82
C VAL A 35 -12.69 -2.21 10.65
N ALA A 36 -13.78 -2.30 9.87
CA ALA A 36 -14.71 -1.19 9.67
C ALA A 36 -15.30 -0.70 11.00
N LYS A 37 -15.72 -1.64 11.86
CA LYS A 37 -16.22 -1.32 13.21
C LYS A 37 -15.14 -0.65 14.07
N HIS A 38 -13.92 -1.21 14.10
CA HIS A 38 -12.83 -0.62 14.89
C HIS A 38 -12.53 0.83 14.46
N LEU A 39 -12.52 1.10 13.16
CA LEU A 39 -12.27 2.44 12.62
C LEU A 39 -13.38 3.45 12.96
N ASP A 40 -14.63 3.00 13.02
CA ASP A 40 -15.77 3.82 13.46
C ASP A 40 -15.69 4.15 14.97
N GLU A 41 -15.30 3.18 15.78
CA GLU A 41 -15.24 3.30 17.24
C GLU A 41 -13.92 3.91 17.77
N CYS A 42 -12.85 3.91 16.97
CA CYS A 42 -11.52 4.38 17.35
C CYS A 42 -10.96 5.42 16.36
N PRO A 43 -11.35 6.70 16.49
CA PRO A 43 -10.82 7.78 15.66
C PRO A 43 -9.29 7.90 15.61
N PRO A 44 -8.52 7.65 16.69
CA PRO A 44 -7.06 7.64 16.63
C PRO A 44 -6.50 6.62 15.64
N CYS A 45 -7.08 5.41 15.56
CA CYS A 45 -6.63 4.37 14.65
C CYS A 45 -7.00 4.68 13.19
N LEU A 46 -8.13 5.33 12.95
CA LEU A 46 -8.48 5.86 11.64
C LEU A 46 -7.48 6.92 11.17
N MET A 47 -7.16 7.88 12.03
CA MET A 47 -6.16 8.91 11.73
C MET A 47 -4.79 8.28 11.43
N TYR A 48 -4.38 7.29 12.22
CA TYR A 48 -3.13 6.57 12.00
C TYR A 48 -3.11 5.86 10.64
N LEU A 49 -4.18 5.15 10.28
CA LEU A 49 -4.28 4.50 8.97
C LEU A 49 -4.20 5.52 7.83
N GLN A 50 -4.91 6.65 7.93
CA GLN A 50 -4.85 7.72 6.94
C GLN A 50 -3.43 8.28 6.79
N GLN A 51 -2.71 8.50 7.91
CA GLN A 51 -1.33 8.97 7.88
C GLN A 51 -0.39 7.99 7.17
N MET A 52 -0.59 6.68 7.33
CA MET A 52 0.21 5.67 6.66
C MET A 52 -0.09 5.63 5.14
N VAL A 53 -1.35 5.81 4.75
CA VAL A 53 -1.73 5.95 3.33
C VAL A 53 -1.11 7.21 2.71
N ASP A 54 -1.20 8.34 3.41
CA ASP A 54 -0.62 9.61 2.95
C ASP A 54 0.90 9.49 2.77
N LEU A 55 1.58 8.85 3.73
CA LEU A 55 3.01 8.59 3.64
C LEU A 55 3.36 7.74 2.41
N LYS A 56 2.60 6.68 2.12
CA LYS A 56 2.80 5.86 0.91
C LYS A 56 2.66 6.68 -0.36
N VAL A 57 1.66 7.56 -0.44
CA VAL A 57 1.47 8.46 -1.59
C VAL A 57 2.68 9.41 -1.74
N LEU A 58 3.13 10.02 -0.65
CA LEU A 58 4.29 10.91 -0.66
C LEU A 58 5.57 10.19 -1.09
N LEU A 59 5.81 8.98 -0.59
CA LEU A 59 6.95 8.16 -0.98
C LEU A 59 6.86 7.78 -2.47
N ASN A 60 5.69 7.35 -2.94
CA ASN A 60 5.50 7.03 -4.36
C ASN A 60 5.80 8.24 -5.25
N HIS A 61 5.36 9.46 -4.88
CA HIS A 61 5.69 10.65 -5.67
C HIS A 61 7.19 10.97 -5.72
N VAL A 62 7.91 10.78 -4.61
CA VAL A 62 9.38 10.96 -4.59
C VAL A 62 10.05 9.94 -5.52
N PHE A 63 9.62 8.68 -5.48
CA PHE A 63 10.23 7.61 -6.26
C PHE A 63 9.70 7.49 -7.70
N GLU A 64 8.56 8.08 -8.04
CA GLU A 64 8.06 8.17 -9.42
C GLU A 64 9.04 8.90 -10.34
N GLY A 65 9.77 9.89 -9.80
CA GLY A 65 10.87 10.56 -10.52
C GLY A 65 12.09 9.66 -10.79
N GLU A 66 12.23 8.56 -10.04
CA GLU A 66 13.35 7.61 -10.16
C GLU A 66 12.97 6.31 -10.90
N ARG A 67 11.68 6.13 -11.27
CA ARG A 67 11.24 4.94 -11.99
C ARG A 67 11.82 4.91 -13.41
N LEU A 68 12.44 3.79 -13.77
CA LEU A 68 12.82 3.53 -15.15
C LEU A 68 11.56 3.47 -16.01
N THR A 69 11.50 4.31 -17.04
CA THR A 69 10.43 4.30 -18.03
C THR A 69 10.64 3.16 -19.03
N ASP A 70 9.60 2.82 -19.79
CA ASP A 70 9.71 1.85 -20.90
C ASP A 70 10.75 2.29 -21.93
N GLU A 71 10.95 3.60 -22.10
CA GLU A 71 11.97 4.17 -22.96
C GLU A 71 13.38 3.88 -22.45
N HIS A 72 13.62 3.99 -21.13
CA HIS A 72 14.90 3.60 -20.52
C HIS A 72 15.18 2.11 -20.72
N VAL A 73 14.16 1.25 -20.53
CA VAL A 73 14.28 -0.20 -20.74
C VAL A 73 14.57 -0.51 -22.21
N ALA A 74 13.83 0.10 -23.14
CA ALA A 74 14.04 -0.07 -24.58
C ALA A 74 15.44 0.37 -25.01
N GLY A 75 15.95 1.46 -24.44
CA GLY A 75 17.32 1.94 -24.67
C GLY A 75 18.38 0.90 -24.26
N VAL A 76 18.24 0.30 -23.07
CA VAL A 76 19.15 -0.74 -22.59
C VAL A 76 19.08 -2.00 -23.47
N VAL A 77 17.87 -2.46 -23.81
CA VAL A 77 17.68 -3.63 -24.69
C VAL A 77 18.33 -3.41 -26.05
N LYS A 78 18.15 -2.22 -26.63
CA LYS A 78 18.79 -1.85 -27.90
C LYS A 78 20.32 -1.89 -27.79
N ALA A 79 20.90 -1.27 -26.76
CA ALA A 79 22.34 -1.26 -26.55
C ALA A 79 22.95 -2.67 -26.43
N ILE A 80 22.26 -3.57 -25.71
CA ILE A 80 22.67 -4.98 -25.59
C ILE A 80 22.65 -5.69 -26.95
N ASN A 81 21.60 -5.48 -27.74
CA ASN A 81 21.45 -6.10 -29.06
C ASN A 81 22.49 -5.58 -30.07
N ASP A 82 22.82 -4.29 -30.01
CA ASP A 82 23.87 -3.69 -30.84
C ASP A 82 25.24 -4.26 -30.47
N PHE A 83 25.56 -4.34 -29.17
CA PHE A 83 26.81 -4.95 -28.69
C PHE A 83 26.98 -6.40 -29.14
N LYS A 84 25.91 -7.22 -29.05
CA LYS A 84 25.92 -8.60 -29.54
C LYS A 84 26.16 -8.69 -31.05
N ARG A 85 25.58 -7.79 -31.85
CA ARG A 85 25.81 -7.75 -33.30
C ARG A 85 27.25 -7.39 -33.65
N HIS A 86 27.86 -6.48 -32.89
CA HIS A 86 29.25 -6.07 -33.11
C HIS A 86 30.30 -7.12 -32.71
N GLN A 87 29.96 -8.12 -31.89
CA GLN A 87 30.88 -9.24 -31.58
C GLN A 87 30.90 -10.34 -32.66
N HIS A 88 29.96 -10.32 -33.60
CA HIS A 88 29.83 -11.33 -34.66
C HIS A 88 30.26 -10.81 -36.04
N GLY A 89 30.93 -9.65 -36.12
CA GLY A 89 31.56 -9.12 -37.34
C GLY A 89 33.05 -8.91 -37.12
#